data_AF-A0A3P6CRW1-F1
#
_entry.id   AF-A0A3P6CRW1-F1
#
_cell.length_a   1.000
_cell.length_b   1.000
_cell.length_c   1.000
_cell.angle_alpha   90.00
_cell.angle_beta   90.00
_cell.angle_gamma   90.00
#
_symmetry.space_group_name_H-M   'P 1'
#
loop_
_entity.id
_entity.type
_entity.pdbx_description
1 polymer ?
#
loop_
_entity_poly.entity_id
_entity_poly.type
_entity_poly.pdbx_seq_one_letter_code
_entity_poly.pdbx_strand_id
1 'polypeptide(L)'
;MTAFLHLSNKLAEKGHEIVFLLPKKALDQGPQFFKTGSVRTISIPHVKGLPPSAETNSDVPFFLTHLLAVAMNQTRPEEETILRTNKPDLVFYYSADWIPEIAKPVGAKIVCYNTFSAASIALTLVPAAEREIIDGKEMSAEELAKPPLGYPSSKVVLLVHEAKASYGGDTMTLVLSSMVNLLR
;
A
#
# COMPACT_ATOMS: atom_id res chain seq x y z
N MET A 1 7.91 4.61 -0.06
CA MET A 1 8.73 5.17 -1.16
C MET A 1 10.05 4.43 -1.34
N THR A 2 10.88 4.27 -0.31
CA THR A 2 12.25 3.69 -0.40
C THR A 2 12.32 2.32 -1.09
N ALA A 3 11.41 1.39 -0.80
CA ALA A 3 11.40 0.09 -1.46
C ALA A 3 11.15 0.18 -2.99
N PHE A 4 10.22 1.04 -3.41
CA PHE A 4 9.95 1.31 -4.83
C PHE A 4 11.16 1.95 -5.53
N LEU A 5 11.92 2.80 -4.83
CA LEU A 5 13.17 3.38 -5.33
C LEU A 5 14.27 2.32 -5.52
N HIS A 6 14.43 1.38 -4.59
CA HIS A 6 15.40 0.30 -4.78
C HIS A 6 15.02 -0.62 -5.94
N LEU A 7 13.73 -0.98 -6.04
CA LEU A 7 13.23 -1.83 -7.13
C LEU A 7 13.42 -1.16 -8.50
N SER A 8 13.00 0.09 -8.63
CA SER A 8 13.15 0.86 -9.87
C SER A 8 14.60 1.00 -10.30
N ASN A 9 15.53 1.31 -9.38
CA ASN A 9 16.96 1.35 -9.70
C ASN A 9 17.45 0.00 -10.26
N LYS A 10 17.02 -1.13 -9.68
CA LYS A 10 17.36 -2.46 -10.20
C LYS A 10 16.73 -2.80 -11.55
N LEU A 11 15.54 -2.27 -11.84
CA LEU A 11 14.93 -2.40 -13.16
C LEU A 11 15.64 -1.53 -14.19
N ALA A 12 16.00 -0.29 -13.83
CA ALA A 12 16.74 0.61 -14.70
C ALA A 12 18.15 0.09 -15.04
N GLU A 13 18.86 -0.50 -14.07
CA GLU A 13 20.14 -1.20 -14.30
C GLU A 13 20.03 -2.30 -15.38
N LYS A 14 18.82 -2.86 -15.58
CA LYS A 14 18.53 -3.86 -16.61
C LYS A 14 17.99 -3.28 -17.92
N GLY A 15 18.00 -1.95 -18.06
CA GLY A 15 17.55 -1.25 -19.27
C GLY A 15 16.04 -0.97 -19.33
N HIS A 16 15.31 -1.14 -18.23
CA HIS A 16 13.89 -0.75 -18.20
C HIS A 16 13.74 0.77 -18.03
N GLU A 17 12.85 1.37 -18.81
CA GLU A 17 12.43 2.75 -18.59
C GLU A 17 11.55 2.83 -17.34
N ILE A 18 11.85 3.79 -16.47
CA ILE A 18 11.11 4.01 -15.22
C ILE A 18 10.36 5.33 -15.31
N VAL A 19 9.08 5.29 -15.00
CA VAL A 19 8.24 6.48 -14.78
C VAL A 19 7.63 6.38 -13.39
N PHE A 20 7.91 7.37 -12.54
CA PHE A 20 7.26 7.50 -11.25
C PHE A 20 6.03 8.39 -11.37
N LEU A 21 4.96 7.99 -10.69
CA LEU A 21 3.76 8.79 -10.53
C LEU A 21 3.65 9.24 -9.09
N LEU A 22 3.82 10.55 -8.83
CA LEU A 22 3.98 11.08 -7.48
C LEU A 22 3.15 12.35 -7.26
N PRO A 23 2.64 12.59 -6.04
CA PRO A 23 2.16 13.91 -5.65
C PRO A 23 3.26 14.96 -5.82
N LYS A 24 2.87 16.22 -6.04
CA LYS A 24 3.83 17.33 -6.22
C LYS A 24 4.72 17.48 -4.99
N LYS A 25 4.16 17.42 -3.79
CA LYS A 25 4.90 17.56 -2.53
C LYS A 25 5.83 16.40 -2.24
N ALA A 26 5.56 15.22 -2.80
CA ALA A 26 6.48 14.09 -2.70
C ALA A 26 7.78 14.31 -3.48
N LEU A 27 7.77 15.22 -4.47
CA LEU A 27 9.00 15.62 -5.15
C LEU A 27 9.93 16.36 -4.21
N ASP A 28 9.44 17.26 -3.36
CA ASP A 28 10.29 18.05 -2.46
C ASP A 28 11.05 17.17 -1.46
N GLN A 29 10.49 15.99 -1.15
CA GLN A 29 11.07 15.02 -0.23
C GLN A 29 11.98 13.99 -0.94
N GLY A 30 12.04 14.02 -2.27
CA GLY A 30 12.46 12.87 -3.09
C GLY A 30 13.53 13.01 -4.17
N PRO A 31 13.98 14.20 -4.66
CA PRO A 31 14.65 14.27 -5.97
C PRO A 31 15.99 13.55 -5.97
N GLN A 32 16.70 13.60 -4.84
CA GLN A 32 18.01 12.98 -4.63
C GLN A 32 18.00 11.44 -4.68
N PHE A 33 16.83 10.79 -4.63
CA PHE A 33 16.74 9.34 -4.60
C PHE A 33 16.44 8.70 -5.96
N PHE A 34 15.95 9.48 -6.93
CA PHE A 34 15.72 9.01 -8.29
C PHE A 34 17.04 9.04 -9.06
N LYS A 35 17.76 7.91 -9.06
CA LYS A 35 18.99 7.80 -9.85
C LYS A 35 18.71 7.73 -11.35
N THR A 36 17.56 7.20 -11.71
CA THR A 36 17.15 6.89 -13.09
C THR A 36 15.63 6.95 -13.21
N GLY A 37 15.13 7.46 -14.34
CA GLY A 37 13.71 7.52 -14.64
C GLY A 37 13.17 8.94 -14.72
N SER A 38 11.94 9.07 -15.23
CA SER A 38 11.20 10.33 -15.24
C SER A 38 10.14 10.34 -14.15
N VAL A 39 9.72 11.53 -13.73
CA VAL A 39 8.62 11.70 -12.78
C VAL A 39 7.49 12.44 -13.45
N ARG A 40 6.27 11.93 -13.27
CA ARG A 40 5.02 12.61 -13.59
C ARG A 40 4.31 12.93 -12.29
N THR A 41 3.87 14.18 -12.17
CA THR A 41 3.13 14.61 -10.98
C THR A 41 1.65 14.31 -11.14
N ILE A 42 1.01 13.85 -10.07
CA ILE A 42 -0.45 13.81 -9.92
C ILE A 42 -0.90 14.87 -8.92
N SER A 43 -2.08 15.42 -9.15
CA SER A 43 -2.67 16.38 -8.22
C SER A 43 -3.50 15.65 -7.18
N ILE A 44 -3.14 15.74 -5.90
CA ILE A 44 -3.97 15.18 -4.83
C ILE A 44 -5.10 16.17 -4.53
N PRO A 45 -6.37 15.81 -4.80
CA PRO A 45 -7.48 16.70 -4.57
C PRO A 45 -7.72 16.87 -3.07
N HIS A 46 -8.15 18.06 -2.67
CA HIS A 46 -8.46 18.32 -1.27
C HIS A 46 -9.77 17.65 -0.86
N VAL A 47 -9.76 16.99 0.30
CA VAL A 47 -10.94 16.38 0.92
C VAL A 47 -11.22 17.09 2.25
N LYS A 48 -12.49 17.35 2.54
CA LYS A 48 -12.93 17.99 3.79
C LYS A 48 -12.38 17.22 5.00
N GLY A 49 -11.71 17.92 5.90
CA GLY A 49 -11.11 17.34 7.12
C GLY A 49 -9.62 17.02 6.98
N LEU A 50 -9.06 17.02 5.77
CA LEU A 50 -7.61 17.01 5.59
C LEU A 50 -7.01 18.39 5.89
N PRO A 51 -5.78 18.44 6.43
CA PRO A 51 -5.01 19.67 6.46
C PRO A 51 -4.83 20.24 5.03
N PRO A 52 -4.79 21.58 4.87
CA PRO A 52 -4.46 22.18 3.60
C PRO A 52 -3.09 21.71 3.09
N SER A 53 -2.99 21.37 1.80
CA SER A 53 -1.75 20.89 1.16
C SER A 53 -1.20 19.55 1.72
N ALA A 54 -2.06 18.74 2.34
CA ALA A 54 -1.73 17.36 2.67
C ALA A 54 -1.79 16.50 1.40
N GLU A 55 -0.66 15.90 1.05
CA GLU A 55 -0.54 15.05 -0.15
C GLU A 55 0.08 13.68 0.17
N THR A 56 0.73 13.54 1.31
CA THR A 56 1.48 12.36 1.73
C THR A 56 1.11 11.94 3.16
N ASN A 57 1.33 10.68 3.50
CA ASN A 57 1.10 10.19 4.86
C ASN A 57 1.94 10.92 5.92
N SER A 58 3.04 11.57 5.55
CA SER A 58 3.86 12.40 6.45
C SER A 58 3.20 13.73 6.82
N ASP A 59 2.19 14.16 6.06
CA ASP A 59 1.49 15.44 6.25
C ASP A 59 0.38 15.37 7.29
N VAL A 60 -0.04 14.17 7.70
CA VAL A 60 -1.21 13.99 8.55
C VAL A 60 -0.92 13.03 9.70
N PRO A 61 -1.54 13.23 10.87
CA PRO A 61 -1.53 12.22 11.91
C PRO A 61 -2.25 10.97 11.40
N PHE A 62 -1.85 9.83 11.98
CA PHE A 62 -2.30 8.51 11.55
C PHE A 62 -3.82 8.36 11.37
N PHE A 63 -4.61 8.90 12.30
CA PHE A 63 -6.08 8.79 12.26
C PHE A 63 -6.74 9.51 11.07
N LEU A 64 -6.00 10.37 10.34
CA LEU A 64 -6.48 11.04 9.12
C LEU A 64 -6.01 10.36 7.81
N THR A 65 -5.24 9.28 7.90
CA THR A 65 -4.76 8.54 6.70
C THR A 65 -5.90 8.01 5.84
N HIS A 66 -7.06 7.68 6.43
CA HIS A 66 -8.25 7.29 5.68
C HIS A 66 -8.77 8.42 4.77
N LEU A 67 -8.66 9.70 5.17
CA LEU A 67 -9.04 10.82 4.33
C LEU A 67 -8.04 11.02 3.18
N LEU A 68 -6.75 10.74 3.40
CA LEU A 68 -5.76 10.70 2.31
C LEU A 68 -6.09 9.59 1.32
N ALA A 69 -6.53 8.42 1.78
CA ALA A 69 -7.01 7.36 0.89
C ALA A 69 -8.20 7.84 0.05
N VAL A 70 -9.19 8.52 0.65
CA VAL A 70 -10.30 9.13 -0.09
C VAL A 70 -9.82 10.13 -1.14
N ALA A 71 -8.81 10.95 -0.82
CA ALA A 71 -8.21 11.88 -1.78
C ALA A 71 -7.50 11.13 -2.92
N MET A 72 -6.75 10.07 -2.61
CA MET A 72 -6.12 9.20 -3.62
C MET A 72 -7.14 8.53 -4.53
N ASN A 73 -8.29 8.06 -4.03
CA ASN A 73 -9.31 7.45 -4.90
C ASN A 73 -9.80 8.41 -5.99
N GLN A 74 -9.78 9.72 -5.72
CA GLN A 74 -10.19 10.74 -6.67
C GLN A 74 -9.13 11.02 -7.75
N THR A 75 -7.90 10.51 -7.64
CA THR A 75 -6.87 10.63 -8.69
C THR A 75 -7.08 9.66 -9.85
N ARG A 76 -7.94 8.64 -9.66
CA ARG A 76 -8.23 7.59 -10.65
C ARG A 76 -8.37 8.09 -12.10
N PRO A 77 -9.13 9.15 -12.43
CA PRO A 77 -9.27 9.62 -13.81
C PRO A 77 -7.96 10.19 -14.41
N GLU A 78 -7.17 10.89 -13.60
CA GLU A 78 -5.88 11.43 -14.02
C GLU A 78 -4.88 10.29 -14.26
N GLU A 79 -4.81 9.32 -13.34
CA GLU A 79 -3.93 8.17 -13.47
C GLU A 79 -4.31 7.29 -14.66
N GLU A 80 -5.61 7.07 -14.91
CA GLU A 80 -6.09 6.35 -16.09
C GLU A 80 -5.64 7.03 -17.39
N THR A 81 -5.76 8.36 -17.45
CA THR A 81 -5.30 9.15 -18.60
C THR A 81 -3.80 8.99 -18.83
N ILE A 82 -3.02 9.02 -17.75
CA ILE A 82 -1.57 8.83 -17.80
C ILE A 82 -1.21 7.42 -18.27
N LEU A 83 -1.87 6.38 -17.75
CA LEU A 83 -1.63 5.00 -18.19
C LEU A 83 -1.98 4.81 -19.67
N ARG A 84 -3.09 5.38 -20.15
CA ARG A 84 -3.49 5.31 -21.57
C ARG A 84 -2.54 6.05 -22.50
N THR A 85 -1.93 7.12 -22.01
CA THR A 85 -0.96 7.93 -22.76
C THR A 85 0.39 7.25 -22.81
N ASN A 86 0.90 6.81 -21.67
CA ASN A 86 2.24 6.24 -21.55
C ASN A 86 2.31 4.77 -22.00
N LYS A 87 1.20 4.02 -21.88
CA LYS A 87 1.10 2.59 -22.22
C LYS A 87 2.24 1.75 -21.64
N PRO A 88 2.42 1.74 -20.31
CA PRO A 88 3.51 0.98 -19.69
C PRO A 88 3.31 -0.54 -19.85
N ASP A 89 4.41 -1.28 -19.94
CA ASP A 89 4.37 -2.75 -19.94
C ASP A 89 4.04 -3.34 -18.55
N LEU A 90 4.42 -2.63 -17.49
CA LEU A 90 4.34 -3.09 -16.10
C LEU A 90 3.98 -1.92 -15.17
N VAL A 91 2.99 -2.14 -14.30
CA VAL A 91 2.57 -1.17 -13.28
C VAL A 91 2.78 -1.78 -11.90
N PHE A 92 3.59 -1.12 -11.07
CA PHE A 92 3.74 -1.44 -9.66
C PHE A 92 2.90 -0.48 -8.82
N TYR A 93 2.10 -1.00 -7.90
CA TYR A 93 1.24 -0.21 -7.01
C TYR A 93 1.17 -0.84 -5.62
N TYR A 94 0.67 -0.11 -4.61
CA TYR A 94 0.59 -0.60 -3.23
C TYR A 94 -0.85 -0.66 -2.68
N SER A 95 -1.59 0.46 -2.71
CA SER A 95 -2.86 0.59 -1.99
C SER A 95 -4.02 1.15 -2.82
N ALA A 96 -3.88 1.23 -4.14
CA ALA A 96 -4.91 1.73 -5.05
C ALA A 96 -5.57 0.54 -5.77
N ASP A 97 -6.69 0.08 -5.23
CA ASP A 97 -7.45 -1.09 -5.71
C ASP A 97 -8.05 -0.90 -7.12
N TRP A 98 -8.22 0.35 -7.56
CA TRP A 98 -8.65 0.67 -8.93
C TRP A 98 -7.55 0.50 -9.98
N ILE A 99 -6.27 0.38 -9.60
CA ILE A 99 -5.15 0.28 -10.57
C ILE A 99 -5.31 -0.90 -11.53
N PRO A 100 -5.62 -2.13 -11.08
CA PRO A 100 -5.88 -3.24 -11.98
C PRO A 100 -6.96 -2.96 -13.04
N GLU A 101 -8.03 -2.26 -12.65
CA GLU A 101 -9.13 -1.93 -13.57
C GLU A 101 -8.68 -0.97 -14.67
N ILE A 102 -7.94 0.08 -14.32
CA ILE A 102 -7.51 1.11 -15.28
C ILE A 102 -6.29 0.69 -16.11
N ALA A 103 -5.48 -0.25 -15.61
CA ALA A 103 -4.31 -0.78 -16.30
C ALA A 103 -4.67 -1.90 -17.31
N LYS A 104 -5.75 -2.65 -17.06
CA LYS A 104 -6.19 -3.75 -17.95
C LYS A 104 -6.44 -3.29 -19.40
N PRO A 105 -7.15 -2.17 -19.69
CA PRO A 105 -7.39 -1.71 -21.05
C PRO A 105 -6.13 -1.32 -21.84
N VAL A 106 -5.01 -1.03 -21.16
CA VAL A 106 -3.74 -0.68 -21.81
C VAL A 106 -2.82 -1.89 -21.99
N GLY A 107 -3.24 -3.07 -21.53
CA GLY A 107 -2.48 -4.31 -21.66
C GLY A 107 -1.30 -4.43 -20.69
N ALA A 108 -1.20 -3.55 -19.69
CA ALA A 108 -0.11 -3.56 -18.73
C ALA A 108 -0.22 -4.77 -17.79
N LYS A 109 0.92 -5.39 -17.48
CA LYS A 109 1.01 -6.33 -16.35
C LYS A 109 0.96 -5.54 -15.05
N ILE A 110 0.31 -6.09 -14.04
CA ILE A 110 0.07 -5.38 -12.77
C ILE A 110 0.74 -6.16 -11.63
N VAL A 111 1.46 -5.45 -10.77
CA VAL A 111 2.12 -6.01 -9.60
C VAL A 111 1.76 -5.18 -8.38
N CYS A 112 0.98 -5.78 -7.47
CA CYS A 112 0.80 -5.22 -6.13
C CYS A 112 2.10 -5.46 -5.34
N TYR A 113 2.91 -4.41 -5.21
CA TYR A 113 4.19 -4.46 -4.52
C TYR A 113 4.06 -3.97 -3.10
N ASN A 114 4.09 -4.93 -2.18
CA ASN A 114 3.91 -4.71 -0.76
C ASN A 114 5.24 -4.90 0.00
N THR A 115 5.53 -4.00 0.94
CA THR A 115 6.72 -4.07 1.80
C THR A 115 6.49 -4.82 3.11
N PHE A 116 5.24 -5.15 3.43
CA PHE A 116 4.86 -5.98 4.57
C PHE A 116 5.21 -7.46 4.31
N SER A 117 5.54 -8.18 5.38
CA SER A 117 5.79 -9.61 5.28
C SER A 117 4.50 -10.37 4.93
N ALA A 118 4.62 -11.49 4.20
CA ALA A 118 3.47 -12.35 3.90
C ALA A 118 2.79 -12.88 5.17
N ALA A 119 3.55 -13.11 6.24
CA ALA A 119 3.02 -13.54 7.54
C ALA A 119 2.17 -12.44 8.19
N SER A 120 2.64 -11.20 8.21
CA SER A 120 1.89 -10.04 8.74
C SER A 120 0.60 -9.80 7.97
N ILE A 121 0.65 -9.87 6.63
CA ILE A 121 -0.53 -9.72 5.78
C ILE A 121 -1.53 -10.85 6.06
N ALA A 122 -1.08 -12.11 6.10
CA ALA A 122 -1.97 -13.24 6.34
C ALA A 122 -2.65 -13.15 7.71
N LEU A 123 -1.89 -12.88 8.77
CA LEU A 123 -2.44 -12.72 10.11
C LEU A 123 -3.49 -11.61 10.18
N THR A 124 -3.26 -10.49 9.49
CA THR A 124 -4.16 -9.33 9.58
C THR A 124 -5.31 -9.34 8.57
N LEU A 125 -5.22 -10.08 7.46
CA LEU A 125 -6.31 -10.12 6.46
C LEU A 125 -7.16 -11.37 6.57
N VAL A 126 -6.63 -12.46 7.15
CA VAL A 126 -7.28 -13.78 7.14
C VAL A 126 -7.17 -14.43 8.52
N PRO A 127 -8.28 -14.68 9.23
CA PRO A 127 -9.54 -13.95 9.28
C PRO A 127 -9.48 -12.95 10.45
N ALA A 128 -8.93 -11.74 10.25
CA ALA A 128 -8.90 -10.75 11.32
C ALA A 128 -10.31 -10.34 11.82
N ALA A 129 -11.35 -10.56 11.02
CA ALA A 129 -12.74 -10.37 11.46
C ALA A 129 -13.25 -11.42 12.49
N GLU A 130 -12.56 -12.55 12.64
CA GLU A 130 -12.98 -13.67 13.53
C GLU A 130 -11.93 -13.99 14.62
N ARG A 131 -10.77 -13.33 14.60
CA ARG A 131 -9.63 -13.62 15.49
C ARG A 131 -9.48 -12.69 16.68
N GLU A 132 -10.15 -11.56 16.72
CA GLU A 132 -10.15 -10.75 17.94
C GLU A 132 -11.06 -11.38 19.00
N ILE A 133 -12.10 -12.12 18.57
CA ILE A 133 -13.10 -12.71 19.45
C ILE A 133 -13.46 -14.11 18.95
N ILE A 134 -13.01 -15.16 19.65
CA ILE A 134 -13.52 -16.53 19.49
C ILE A 134 -14.42 -16.80 20.70
N ASP A 135 -15.67 -17.19 20.46
CA ASP A 135 -16.66 -17.49 21.50
C ASP A 135 -16.87 -16.35 22.53
N GLY A 136 -16.76 -15.08 22.10
CA GLY A 136 -16.93 -13.92 22.98
C GLY A 136 -15.72 -13.55 23.83
N LYS A 137 -14.56 -14.20 23.62
CA LYS A 137 -13.33 -13.97 24.40
C LYS A 137 -12.20 -13.42 23.51
N GLU A 138 -11.47 -12.44 24.05
CA GLU A 138 -10.21 -11.98 23.47
C GLU A 138 -9.19 -13.11 23.37
N MET A 139 -8.60 -13.29 22.18
CA MET A 139 -7.52 -14.26 21.97
C MET A 139 -6.26 -13.83 22.74
N SER A 140 -5.56 -14.81 23.31
CA SER A 140 -4.23 -14.55 23.86
C SER A 140 -3.24 -14.21 22.74
N ALA A 141 -2.19 -13.47 23.06
CA ALA A 141 -1.21 -13.09 22.08
C ALA A 141 -0.41 -14.29 21.50
N GLU A 142 -0.27 -15.35 22.28
CA GLU A 142 0.32 -16.62 21.86
C GLU A 142 -0.56 -17.34 20.84
N GLU A 143 -1.89 -17.13 20.89
CA GLU A 143 -2.83 -17.64 19.90
C GLU A 143 -2.89 -16.75 18.65
N LEU A 144 -2.82 -15.42 18.81
CA LEU A 144 -2.71 -14.47 17.70
C LEU A 144 -1.42 -14.64 16.89
N ALA A 145 -0.35 -15.14 17.52
CA ALA A 145 0.90 -15.46 16.83
C ALA A 145 0.81 -16.71 15.94
N LYS A 146 -0.26 -17.52 16.06
CA LYS A 146 -0.43 -18.71 15.21
C LYS A 146 -0.91 -18.28 13.82
N PRO A 147 -0.27 -18.77 12.74
CA PRO A 147 -0.70 -18.44 11.38
C PRO A 147 -2.15 -18.88 11.12
N PRO A 148 -2.86 -18.25 10.17
CA PRO A 148 -4.20 -18.68 9.79
C PRO A 148 -4.27 -20.07 9.22
N LEU A 149 -5.46 -20.67 9.37
CA LEU A 149 -5.77 -21.92 8.69
C LEU A 149 -5.58 -21.71 7.17
N GLY A 150 -4.84 -22.62 6.53
CA GLY A 150 -4.50 -22.49 5.11
C GLY A 150 -3.30 -21.59 4.81
N TYR A 151 -2.63 -21.03 5.81
CA TYR A 151 -1.39 -20.30 5.58
C TYR A 151 -0.31 -21.24 5.01
N PRO A 152 0.36 -20.88 3.90
CA PRO A 152 1.16 -21.82 3.12
C PRO A 152 2.54 -22.13 3.72
N SER A 153 2.94 -21.51 4.84
CA SER A 153 4.28 -21.67 5.42
C SER A 153 4.27 -21.96 6.92
N SER A 154 4.97 -23.00 7.34
CA SER A 154 5.23 -23.29 8.75
C SER A 154 6.52 -22.66 9.28
N LYS A 155 7.31 -22.03 8.41
CA LYS A 155 8.64 -21.46 8.74
C LYS A 155 8.66 -19.94 8.77
N VAL A 156 7.86 -19.30 7.93
CA VAL A 156 7.76 -17.84 7.84
C VAL A 156 6.54 -17.44 8.66
N VAL A 157 6.69 -17.39 9.97
CA VAL A 157 5.63 -17.04 10.93
C VAL A 157 6.11 -15.89 11.80
N LEU A 158 5.19 -15.07 12.30
CA LEU A 158 5.55 -14.02 13.25
C LEU A 158 5.87 -14.65 14.61
N LEU A 159 6.92 -14.14 15.25
CA LEU A 159 7.19 -14.40 16.65
C LEU A 159 6.11 -13.74 17.51
N VAL A 160 5.90 -14.24 18.73
CA VAL A 160 4.85 -13.74 19.63
C VAL A 160 4.94 -12.22 19.84
N HIS A 161 6.13 -11.66 19.98
CA HIS A 161 6.31 -10.22 20.15
C HIS A 161 6.05 -9.42 18.86
N GLU A 162 6.28 -10.00 17.68
CA GLU A 162 6.00 -9.39 16.39
C GLU A 162 4.49 -9.38 16.09
N ALA A 163 3.81 -10.47 16.47
CA ALA A 163 2.35 -10.56 16.42
C ALA A 163 1.72 -9.55 17.39
N LYS A 164 2.23 -9.44 18.63
CA LYS A 164 1.80 -8.41 19.61
C LYS A 164 1.96 -7.00 19.06
N ALA A 165 3.07 -6.69 18.38
CA ALA A 165 3.25 -5.38 17.77
C ALA A 165 2.31 -5.13 16.57
N SER A 166 1.89 -6.20 15.90
CA SER A 166 0.96 -6.13 14.75
C SER A 166 -0.50 -5.95 15.18
N TYR A 167 -0.92 -6.53 16.31
CA TYR A 167 -2.30 -6.41 16.84
C TYR A 167 -2.47 -5.35 17.95
N GLY A 168 -1.41 -5.09 18.73
CA GLY A 168 -1.47 -4.32 19.98
C GLY A 168 -1.39 -2.80 19.85
N GLY A 169 -1.64 -2.26 18.66
CA GLY A 169 -1.74 -0.82 18.45
C GLY A 169 -2.96 -0.50 17.61
N ASP A 170 -3.77 0.46 18.06
CA ASP A 170 -4.85 1.12 17.29
C ASP A 170 -4.40 1.54 15.87
N THR A 171 -3.09 1.60 15.67
CA THR A 171 -2.36 2.04 14.48
C THR A 171 -2.27 1.01 13.35
N MET A 172 -2.33 -0.31 13.58
CA MET A 172 -2.20 -1.29 12.47
C MET A 172 -3.56 -1.77 11.96
N THR A 173 -4.54 -1.91 12.87
CA THR A 173 -5.92 -2.29 12.57
C THR A 173 -6.59 -1.33 11.58
N LEU A 174 -6.29 -0.03 11.64
CA LEU A 174 -6.83 0.99 10.73
C LEU A 174 -6.17 0.99 9.34
N VAL A 175 -4.85 0.74 9.24
CA VAL A 175 -4.16 0.57 7.93
C VAL A 175 -4.74 -0.63 7.19
N LEU A 176 -4.97 -1.72 7.93
CA LEU A 176 -5.37 -2.98 7.33
C LEU A 176 -6.88 -3.10 7.15
N SER A 177 -7.70 -2.45 7.98
CA SER A 177 -9.13 -2.23 7.71
C SER A 177 -9.35 -1.51 6.38
N SER A 178 -8.51 -0.51 6.09
CA SER A 178 -8.50 0.15 4.79
C SER A 178 -8.10 -0.82 3.67
N MET A 179 -7.09 -1.69 3.89
CA MET A 179 -6.67 -2.72 2.91
C MET A 179 -7.67 -3.87 2.72
N VAL A 180 -8.43 -4.26 3.74
CA VAL A 180 -9.48 -5.29 3.67
C VAL A 180 -10.64 -4.83 2.78
N ASN A 181 -11.01 -3.56 2.84
CA ASN A 181 -12.01 -2.97 1.94
C ASN A 181 -11.49 -2.81 0.49
N LEU A 182 -10.18 -2.77 0.29
CA LEU A 182 -9.51 -2.64 -1.01
C LEU A 182 -9.19 -3.99 -1.68
N LEU A 183 -9.40 -5.12 -1.00
CA LEU A 183 -9.11 -6.48 -1.50
C LEU A 183 -10.36 -7.37 -1.63
N ARG A 184 -11.56 -6.80 -1.43
CA ARG A 184 -12.86 -7.43 -1.69
C ARG A 184 -13.49 -6.83 -2.94
#